data_AF-A0A5K3EU44-F1
#
_entry.id   AF-A0A5K3EU44-F1
#
_cell.length_a   1.000
_cell.length_b   1.000
_cell.length_c   1.000
_cell.angle_alpha   90.00
_cell.angle_beta   90.00
_cell.angle_gamma   90.00
#
_symmetry.space_group_name_H-M   'P 1'
#
loop_
_entity.id
_entity.type
_entity.pdbx_description
1 polymer ?
#
loop_
_entity_poly.entity_id
_entity_poly.type
_entity_poly.pdbx_seq_one_letter_code
_entity_poly.pdbx_strand_id
1 'polypeptide(L)'
;MTSGLVLIGKNYDTAMNISSQISDREVSKFYLAEVEGQFKGPNETHINEASPAAVIVDQPLGRLNAKMGLNAVMPESEGGKPSKTSFVPLLYKKPQTEGDSGRTLVLCRLYTGRTHQVRIHLQYLGFPIVNDPLYNSYDWGETKGAFANYREPRSELLAALAASRDRTAYLKTAVQSEDSQQSGGFDGEQKDDSARVVDEEKEAGSSPPPAKVSRLSAPPAALRYYPDDMTDANTKARLEAAYDPECPDCNRRFADPKMSNLVLHLHAYRYAAADWSYTAPLPDWACAPDDMRDLETLIQTRLTLL
;
A
#
# COMPACT_ATOMS: atom_id res chain seq x y z
N MET A 1 -1.15 -1.09 4.63
CA MET A 1 -1.23 0.32 4.22
C MET A 1 0.07 1.03 4.54
N THR A 2 0.44 2.06 3.79
CA THR A 2 1.62 2.90 4.05
C THR A 2 1.45 3.66 5.37
N SER A 3 2.46 3.63 6.24
CA SER A 3 2.48 4.40 7.50
C SER A 3 3.25 5.71 7.35
N GLY A 4 3.27 6.55 8.39
CA GLY A 4 4.09 7.76 8.47
C GLY A 4 3.32 9.06 8.22
N LEU A 5 4.01 10.07 7.69
CA LEU A 5 3.52 11.44 7.58
C LEU A 5 2.28 11.59 6.69
N VAL A 6 1.29 12.29 7.24
CA VAL A 6 0.13 12.83 6.53
C VAL A 6 0.04 14.32 6.83
N LEU A 7 0.06 15.15 5.80
CA LEU A 7 -0.16 16.60 5.94
C LEU A 7 -1.65 16.90 5.79
N ILE A 8 -2.22 17.60 6.78
CA ILE A 8 -3.63 18.01 6.79
C ILE A 8 -3.69 19.52 6.96
N GLY A 9 -4.23 20.21 5.94
CA GLY A 9 -4.48 21.65 6.01
C GLY A 9 -5.67 21.94 6.92
N LYS A 10 -5.44 22.59 8.06
CA LYS A 10 -6.51 22.97 9.01
C LYS A 10 -7.36 24.14 8.53
N ASN A 11 -6.87 24.91 7.56
CA ASN A 11 -7.57 26.04 6.94
C ASN A 11 -7.31 26.04 5.43
N TYR A 12 -8.16 26.76 4.70
CA TYR A 12 -8.16 26.78 3.23
C TYR A 12 -6.85 27.36 2.66
N ASP A 13 -6.40 28.50 3.18
CA ASP A 13 -5.24 29.22 2.63
C ASP A 13 -3.95 28.40 2.77
N THR A 14 -3.74 27.78 3.94
CA THR A 14 -2.60 26.88 4.17
C THR A 14 -2.70 25.63 3.29
N ALA A 15 -3.90 25.03 3.15
CA ALA A 15 -4.09 23.85 2.30
C ALA A 15 -3.77 24.16 0.83
N MET A 16 -4.23 25.31 0.32
CA MET A 16 -3.95 25.76 -1.04
C MET A 16 -2.46 26.05 -1.25
N ASN A 17 -1.80 26.74 -0.30
CA ASN A 17 -0.37 27.03 -0.37
C ASN A 17 0.45 25.74 -0.43
N ILE A 18 0.25 24.81 0.51
CA ILE A 18 0.96 23.51 0.53
C ILE A 18 0.66 22.71 -0.74
N SER A 19 -0.59 22.72 -1.22
CA SER A 19 -0.95 22.05 -2.47
C SER A 19 -0.21 22.63 -3.68
N SER A 20 0.00 23.96 -3.73
CA SER A 20 0.81 24.61 -4.78
C SER A 20 2.24 24.14 -4.69
N GLN A 21 2.88 24.24 -3.52
CA GLN A 21 4.27 23.80 -3.33
C GLN A 21 4.49 22.33 -3.76
N ILE A 22 3.53 21.44 -3.48
CA ILE A 22 3.59 20.04 -3.92
C ILE A 22 3.44 19.93 -5.45
N SER A 23 2.51 20.68 -6.04
CA SER A 23 2.29 20.71 -7.49
C SER A 23 3.51 21.25 -8.25
N ASP A 24 4.12 22.30 -7.70
CA ASP A 24 5.29 22.99 -8.22
C ASP A 24 6.60 22.23 -7.94
N ARG A 25 6.51 21.07 -7.27
CA ARG A 25 7.62 20.16 -6.92
C ARG A 25 8.67 20.78 -5.99
N GLU A 26 8.26 21.76 -5.19
CA GLU A 26 9.11 22.41 -4.18
C GLU A 26 9.24 21.54 -2.91
N VAL A 27 8.30 20.61 -2.71
CA VAL A 27 8.33 19.67 -1.58
C VAL A 27 9.09 18.40 -1.93
N SER A 28 10.23 18.20 -1.29
CA SER A 28 10.96 16.94 -1.31
C SER A 28 10.31 15.92 -0.39
N LYS A 29 10.05 14.72 -0.91
CA LYS A 29 9.35 13.65 -0.18
C LYS A 29 10.23 12.40 -0.08
N PHE A 30 10.45 11.94 1.15
CA PHE A 30 11.30 10.81 1.47
C PHE A 30 10.52 9.69 2.17
N TYR A 31 10.79 8.46 1.78
CA TYR A 31 10.15 7.26 2.31
C TYR A 31 11.20 6.22 2.71
N LEU A 32 10.85 5.38 3.67
CA LEU A 32 11.58 4.15 3.97
C LEU A 32 10.77 2.96 3.47
N ALA A 33 11.45 1.99 2.86
CA ALA A 33 10.83 0.75 2.41
C ALA A 33 11.72 -0.44 2.80
N GLU A 34 11.12 -1.52 3.30
CA GLU A 34 11.81 -2.81 3.40
C GLU A 34 11.43 -3.68 2.19
N VAL A 35 12.44 -4.12 1.44
CA VAL A 35 12.27 -4.89 0.20
C VAL A 35 12.87 -6.27 0.32
N GLU A 36 12.34 -7.23 -0.46
CA GLU A 36 12.95 -8.55 -0.56
C GLU A 36 14.33 -8.50 -1.21
N GLY A 37 15.21 -9.40 -0.78
CA GLY A 37 16.53 -9.59 -1.38
C GLY A 37 17.58 -8.60 -0.90
N GLN A 38 18.78 -8.79 -1.41
CA GLN A 38 19.88 -7.83 -1.29
C GLN A 38 19.73 -6.79 -2.39
N PHE A 39 19.27 -5.58 -2.04
CA PHE A 39 19.07 -4.51 -3.02
C PHE A 39 20.39 -4.15 -3.68
N LYS A 40 20.45 -4.30 -5.01
CA LYS A 40 21.61 -4.00 -5.84
C LYS A 40 21.17 -3.11 -6.98
N GLY A 41 21.86 -1.98 -7.17
CA GLY A 41 21.63 -1.13 -8.32
C GLY A 41 22.12 -1.77 -9.63
N PRO A 42 21.74 -1.21 -10.80
CA PRO A 42 22.31 -1.60 -12.09
C PRO A 42 23.84 -1.48 -12.15
N ASN A 43 24.42 -0.59 -11.35
CA ASN A 43 25.85 -0.37 -11.21
C ASN A 43 26.44 -1.12 -10.00
N GLU A 44 25.79 -2.19 -9.56
CA GLU A 44 26.16 -2.99 -8.38
C GLU A 44 26.24 -2.21 -7.07
N THR A 45 25.56 -1.06 -6.94
CA THR A 45 25.56 -0.21 -5.73
C THR A 45 25.59 -1.06 -4.44
N HIS A 46 26.72 -1.07 -3.74
CA HIS A 46 26.88 -1.92 -2.55
C HIS A 46 26.49 -1.15 -1.29
N ILE A 47 25.72 -1.83 -0.43
CA ILE A 47 25.29 -1.32 0.89
C ILE A 47 26.46 -0.90 1.78
N ASN A 48 27.61 -1.57 1.61
CA ASN A 48 28.80 -1.34 2.42
C ASN A 48 29.64 -0.13 1.94
N GLU A 49 29.26 0.52 0.85
CA GLU A 49 29.96 1.72 0.39
C GLU A 49 29.67 2.91 1.31
N ALA A 50 30.70 3.72 1.59
CA ALA A 50 30.54 4.94 2.38
C ALA A 50 29.64 5.97 1.68
N SER A 51 29.50 5.93 0.36
CA SER A 51 28.65 6.83 -0.44
C SER A 51 28.07 6.08 -1.66
N PRO A 52 27.06 5.21 -1.46
CA PRO A 52 26.46 4.42 -2.53
C PRO A 52 25.78 5.34 -3.55
N ALA A 53 25.99 5.06 -4.84
CA ALA A 53 25.30 5.77 -5.91
C ALA A 53 23.78 5.50 -5.86
N ALA A 54 22.97 6.57 -5.93
CA ALA A 54 21.53 6.44 -5.96
C ALA A 54 21.05 5.70 -7.21
N VAL A 55 20.19 4.70 -7.03
CA VAL A 55 19.52 3.98 -8.11
C VAL A 55 18.30 4.79 -8.55
N ILE A 56 18.27 5.22 -9.80
CA ILE A 56 17.20 6.08 -10.34
C ILE A 56 16.30 5.23 -11.23
N VAL A 57 15.00 5.24 -10.92
CA VAL A 57 13.95 4.69 -11.79
C VAL A 57 13.17 5.85 -12.37
N ASP A 58 13.29 6.01 -13.68
CA ASP A 58 12.53 6.97 -14.48
C ASP A 58 11.68 6.17 -15.48
N GLN A 59 10.55 5.65 -14.99
CA GLN A 59 9.67 4.78 -15.75
C GLN A 59 8.22 5.27 -15.60
N PRO A 60 7.50 5.49 -16.71
CA PRO A 60 6.14 6.00 -16.69
C PRO A 60 5.19 5.00 -16.04
N LEU A 61 4.22 5.53 -15.28
CA LEU A 61 3.23 4.74 -14.55
C LEU A 61 1.83 5.00 -15.07
N GLY A 62 1.11 3.92 -15.37
CA GLY A 62 -0.24 3.96 -15.94
C GLY A 62 -1.21 3.05 -15.22
N ARG A 63 -2.51 3.23 -15.49
CA ARG A 63 -3.57 2.43 -14.88
C ARG A 63 -3.69 1.09 -15.60
N LEU A 64 -3.41 0.00 -14.88
CA LEU A 64 -3.52 -1.36 -15.41
C LEU A 64 -4.97 -1.87 -15.33
N ASN A 65 -5.64 -1.67 -14.20
CA ASN A 65 -7.04 -2.06 -14.03
C ASN A 65 -7.72 -1.13 -13.03
N ALA A 66 -8.78 -0.44 -13.48
CA ALA A 66 -9.51 0.53 -12.66
C ALA A 66 -10.27 -0.14 -11.51
N LYS A 67 -10.95 -1.26 -11.77
CA LYS A 67 -11.79 -1.96 -10.79
C LYS A 67 -10.96 -2.53 -9.65
N MET A 68 -9.74 -2.99 -9.94
CA MET A 68 -8.81 -3.56 -8.96
C MET A 68 -7.86 -2.51 -8.33
N GLY A 69 -7.95 -1.24 -8.74
CA GLY A 69 -7.03 -0.19 -8.26
C GLY A 69 -5.56 -0.42 -8.62
N LEU A 70 -5.29 -1.18 -9.69
CA LEU A 70 -3.94 -1.56 -10.11
C LEU A 70 -3.34 -0.55 -11.07
N ASN A 71 -2.08 -0.20 -10.82
CA ASN A 71 -1.23 0.56 -11.74
C ASN A 71 0.02 -0.28 -12.03
N ALA A 72 0.70 0.01 -13.13
CA ALA A 72 1.91 -0.69 -13.55
C ALA A 72 2.85 0.28 -14.28
N VAL A 73 4.08 -0.15 -14.54
CA VAL A 73 4.91 0.52 -15.55
C VAL A 73 4.23 0.33 -16.90
N MET A 74 4.01 1.44 -17.59
CA MET A 74 3.24 1.46 -18.83
C MET A 74 3.81 2.54 -19.74
N PRO A 75 4.08 2.25 -21.02
CA PRO A 75 4.54 3.25 -21.97
C PRO A 75 3.62 4.48 -22.00
N GLU A 76 4.19 5.65 -22.28
CA GLU A 76 3.39 6.89 -22.40
C GLU A 76 2.36 6.80 -23.54
N SER A 77 2.68 6.07 -24.61
CA SER A 77 1.76 5.75 -25.72
C SER A 77 0.51 4.99 -25.27
N GLU A 78 0.56 4.30 -24.14
CA GLU A 78 -0.54 3.53 -23.55
C GLU A 78 -1.19 4.26 -22.37
N GLY A 79 -0.84 5.54 -22.14
CA GLY A 79 -1.39 6.34 -21.06
C GLY A 79 -0.56 6.31 -19.76
N GLY A 80 0.67 5.80 -19.81
CA GLY A 80 1.66 6.00 -18.77
C GLY A 80 1.96 7.49 -18.56
N LYS A 81 2.19 7.89 -17.30
CA LYS A 81 2.56 9.26 -16.94
C LYS A 81 3.99 9.30 -16.40
N PRO A 82 4.81 10.31 -16.78
CA PRO A 82 6.17 10.44 -16.29
C PRO A 82 6.25 10.35 -14.77
N SER A 83 7.17 9.51 -14.30
CA SER A 83 7.35 9.17 -12.89
C SER A 83 8.80 8.87 -12.58
N LYS A 84 9.35 9.52 -11.55
CA LYS A 84 10.76 9.38 -11.17
C LYS A 84 10.94 9.20 -9.67
N THR A 85 11.75 8.21 -9.30
CA THR A 85 12.11 7.90 -7.91
C THR A 85 13.59 7.54 -7.83
N SER A 86 14.28 8.02 -6.79
CA SER A 86 15.65 7.60 -6.46
C SER A 86 15.64 6.72 -5.21
N PHE A 87 16.52 5.73 -5.18
CA PHE A 87 16.65 4.76 -4.11
C PHE A 87 18.09 4.65 -3.65
N VAL A 88 18.29 4.61 -2.33
CA VAL A 88 19.60 4.40 -1.72
C VAL A 88 19.43 3.35 -0.63
N PRO A 89 20.18 2.23 -0.66
CA PRO A 89 20.02 1.21 0.35
C PRO A 89 20.69 1.64 1.66
N LEU A 90 20.09 1.24 2.78
CA LEU A 90 20.51 1.60 4.14
C LEU A 90 21.09 0.40 4.88
N LEU A 91 20.34 -0.70 4.96
CA LEU A 91 20.71 -1.86 5.77
C LEU A 91 20.28 -3.15 5.08
N TYR A 92 21.18 -4.14 5.02
CA TYR A 92 20.84 -5.50 4.58
C TYR A 92 20.68 -6.43 5.78
N LYS A 93 19.46 -6.98 5.93
CA LYS A 93 19.14 -8.07 6.85
C LYS A 93 19.36 -9.39 6.10
N LYS A 94 20.40 -10.12 6.47
CA LYS A 94 20.76 -11.40 5.84
C LYS A 94 19.65 -12.44 6.06
N PRO A 95 19.52 -13.42 5.13
CA PRO A 95 18.65 -14.58 5.29
C PRO A 95 18.86 -15.25 6.65
N GLN A 96 17.77 -15.61 7.32
CA GLN A 96 17.85 -16.35 8.59
C GLN A 96 17.65 -17.86 8.41
N THR A 97 17.02 -18.27 7.32
CA THR A 97 16.69 -19.67 7.01
C THR A 97 17.00 -19.99 5.54
N GLU A 98 17.18 -21.28 5.23
CA GLU A 98 17.23 -21.73 3.84
C GLU A 98 15.93 -21.36 3.12
N GLY A 99 16.06 -20.74 1.94
CA GLY A 99 14.91 -20.25 1.15
C GLY A 99 14.50 -18.79 1.42
N ASP A 100 15.04 -18.13 2.45
CA ASP A 100 14.88 -16.68 2.65
C ASP A 100 15.86 -15.91 1.75
N SER A 101 15.37 -14.94 0.98
CA SER A 101 16.21 -14.06 0.15
C SER A 101 16.92 -12.96 0.94
N GLY A 102 16.61 -12.82 2.23
CA GLY A 102 16.99 -11.67 3.04
C GLY A 102 16.15 -10.44 2.66
N ARG A 103 16.43 -9.32 3.32
CA ARG A 103 15.67 -8.07 3.16
C ARG A 103 16.59 -6.86 3.20
N THR A 104 16.23 -5.82 2.47
CA THR A 104 16.98 -4.56 2.49
C THR A 104 16.08 -3.40 2.89
N LEU A 105 16.53 -2.57 3.81
CA LEU A 105 15.93 -1.27 4.09
C LEU A 105 16.46 -0.24 3.09
N VAL A 106 15.57 0.51 2.44
CA VAL A 106 15.89 1.45 1.36
C VAL A 106 15.28 2.82 1.66
N LEU A 107 16.09 3.86 1.50
CA LEU A 107 15.66 5.26 1.48
C LEU A 107 15.23 5.64 0.07
N CYS A 108 14.04 6.20 -0.06
CA CYS A 108 13.45 6.58 -1.33
C CYS A 108 13.25 8.10 -1.38
N ARG A 109 13.59 8.77 -2.49
CA ARG A 109 13.19 10.16 -2.79
C ARG A 109 12.26 10.17 -3.99
N LEU A 110 11.09 10.78 -3.83
CA LEU A 110 10.11 10.94 -4.91
C LEU A 110 10.24 12.32 -5.56
N TYR A 111 10.38 12.35 -6.88
CA TYR A 111 10.33 13.59 -7.68
C TYR A 111 8.94 13.83 -8.29
N THR A 112 8.11 12.78 -8.32
CA THR A 112 6.72 12.79 -8.78
C THR A 112 5.84 12.09 -7.75
N GLY A 113 4.51 12.16 -7.88
CA GLY A 113 3.56 11.59 -6.91
C GLY A 113 2.47 10.75 -7.56
N ARG A 114 2.82 9.75 -8.38
CA ARG A 114 1.81 8.85 -8.96
C ARG A 114 1.33 7.81 -7.95
N THR A 115 0.12 7.30 -8.17
CA THR A 115 -0.48 6.26 -7.34
C THR A 115 0.42 5.03 -7.29
N HIS A 116 0.73 4.55 -6.08
CA HIS A 116 1.59 3.37 -5.84
C HIS A 116 3.03 3.48 -6.40
N GLN A 117 3.52 4.68 -6.70
CA GLN A 117 4.79 4.88 -7.41
C GLN A 117 5.98 4.13 -6.81
N VAL A 118 6.23 4.28 -5.50
CA VAL A 118 7.36 3.60 -4.82
C VAL A 118 7.23 2.08 -4.92
N ARG A 119 6.02 1.55 -4.74
CA ARG A 119 5.73 0.11 -4.76
C ARG A 119 6.04 -0.49 -6.13
N ILE A 120 5.58 0.17 -7.20
CA ILE A 120 5.76 -0.29 -8.58
C ILE A 120 7.20 -0.13 -9.04
N HIS A 121 7.88 0.98 -8.70
CA HIS A 121 9.29 1.18 -9.07
C HIS A 121 10.21 0.18 -8.38
N LEU A 122 9.94 -0.18 -7.11
CA LEU A 122 10.68 -1.23 -6.41
C LEU A 122 10.39 -2.62 -6.98
N GLN A 123 9.14 -2.93 -7.35
CA GLN A 123 8.79 -4.13 -8.11
C GLN A 123 9.52 -4.18 -9.46
N TYR A 124 9.55 -3.06 -10.20
CA TYR A 124 10.24 -2.95 -11.49
C TYR A 124 11.75 -3.21 -11.36
N LEU A 125 12.37 -2.82 -10.24
CA LEU A 125 13.77 -3.15 -9.96
C LEU A 125 13.99 -4.63 -9.58
N GLY A 126 12.92 -5.40 -9.38
CA GLY A 126 12.99 -6.80 -8.91
C GLY A 126 13.08 -6.93 -7.39
N PHE A 127 12.90 -5.84 -6.64
CA PHE A 127 12.95 -5.82 -5.18
C PHE A 127 11.59 -5.33 -4.63
N PRO A 128 10.51 -6.10 -4.78
CA PRO A 128 9.20 -5.68 -4.29
C PRO A 128 9.20 -5.50 -2.77
N ILE A 129 8.32 -4.62 -2.29
CA ILE A 129 8.18 -4.33 -0.85
C ILE A 129 7.70 -5.58 -0.12
N VAL A 130 8.28 -5.85 1.05
CA VAL A 130 7.88 -6.96 1.92
C VAL A 130 6.42 -6.76 2.35
N ASN A 131 5.66 -7.86 2.33
CA ASN A 131 4.22 -7.87 2.65
C ASN A 131 3.37 -6.95 1.77
N ASP A 132 3.80 -6.63 0.54
CA ASP A 132 2.96 -5.89 -0.40
C ASP A 132 1.93 -6.81 -1.06
N PRO A 133 0.63 -6.73 -0.69
CA PRO A 133 -0.39 -7.64 -1.21
C PRO A 133 -0.73 -7.39 -2.67
N LEU A 134 -0.29 -6.27 -3.24
CA LEU A 134 -0.61 -5.93 -4.63
C LEU A 134 0.52 -6.26 -5.60
N TYR A 135 1.77 -6.01 -5.21
CA TYR A 135 2.91 -6.03 -6.13
C TYR A 135 3.97 -7.07 -5.79
N ASN A 136 3.90 -7.70 -4.62
CA ASN A 136 4.81 -8.78 -4.25
C ASN A 136 4.09 -10.14 -4.39
N SER A 137 3.84 -10.56 -5.63
CA SER A 137 3.23 -11.86 -5.94
C SER A 137 3.76 -12.41 -7.25
N TYR A 138 3.87 -13.74 -7.34
CA TYR A 138 4.18 -14.46 -8.58
C TYR A 138 3.03 -14.47 -9.60
N ASP A 139 1.86 -13.94 -9.23
CA ASP A 139 0.77 -13.67 -10.19
C ASP A 139 1.24 -12.72 -11.31
N TRP A 140 2.18 -11.81 -10.99
CA TRP A 140 2.79 -10.91 -11.96
C TRP A 140 3.76 -11.60 -12.94
N GLY A 141 4.12 -12.86 -12.70
CA GLY A 141 5.12 -13.61 -13.47
C GLY A 141 6.26 -14.14 -12.61
N GLU A 142 7.18 -14.91 -13.20
CA GLU A 142 8.31 -15.55 -12.51
C GLU A 142 9.22 -14.52 -11.81
N THR A 143 9.38 -13.34 -12.39
CA THR A 143 10.19 -12.24 -11.85
C THR A 143 9.39 -11.29 -10.95
N LYS A 144 8.15 -11.63 -10.61
CA LYS A 144 7.20 -10.76 -9.89
C LYS A 144 7.01 -9.38 -10.55
N GLY A 145 7.22 -9.26 -11.86
CA GLY A 145 7.07 -7.99 -12.61
C GLY A 145 8.32 -7.13 -12.72
N ALA A 146 9.51 -7.67 -12.40
CA ALA A 146 10.78 -6.98 -12.63
C ALA A 146 10.94 -6.58 -14.09
N PHE A 147 11.46 -5.37 -14.33
CA PHE A 147 11.66 -4.75 -15.63
C PHE A 147 10.39 -4.66 -16.50
N ALA A 148 9.22 -4.60 -15.85
CA ALA A 148 7.92 -4.67 -16.50
C ALA A 148 7.67 -5.97 -17.29
N ASN A 149 8.40 -7.04 -16.95
CA ASN A 149 8.15 -8.39 -17.46
C ASN A 149 6.94 -8.98 -16.73
N TYR A 150 5.75 -8.56 -17.17
CA TYR A 150 4.49 -9.03 -16.61
C TYR A 150 4.03 -10.33 -17.28
N ARG A 151 3.15 -11.07 -16.62
CA ARG A 151 2.45 -12.22 -17.21
C ARG A 151 1.68 -11.76 -18.44
N GLU A 152 1.88 -12.48 -19.55
CA GLU A 152 1.17 -12.28 -20.81
C GLU A 152 0.38 -13.54 -21.19
N PRO A 153 -0.81 -13.39 -21.79
CA PRO A 153 -1.46 -12.14 -22.15
C PRO A 153 -1.96 -11.35 -20.92
N ARG A 154 -2.06 -10.02 -21.02
CA ARG A 154 -2.61 -9.15 -19.95
C ARG A 154 -3.93 -9.64 -19.34
N SER A 155 -4.80 -10.30 -20.10
CA SER A 155 -6.03 -10.91 -19.57
C SER A 155 -5.76 -12.01 -18.54
N GLU A 156 -4.72 -12.81 -18.74
CA GLU A 156 -4.31 -13.87 -17.82
C GLU A 156 -3.69 -13.28 -16.54
N LEU A 157 -2.88 -12.22 -16.66
CA LEU A 157 -2.40 -11.45 -15.50
C LEU A 157 -3.57 -10.96 -14.63
N LEU A 158 -4.57 -10.34 -15.27
CA LEU A 158 -5.74 -9.83 -14.56
C LEU A 158 -6.55 -10.94 -13.91
N ALA A 159 -6.71 -12.08 -14.58
CA ALA A 159 -7.40 -13.25 -14.03
C ALA A 159 -6.65 -13.83 -12.81
N ALA A 160 -5.33 -13.98 -12.90
CA ALA A 160 -4.50 -14.48 -11.80
C ALA A 160 -4.58 -13.55 -10.58
N LEU A 161 -4.40 -12.24 -10.79
CA LEU A 161 -4.48 -11.24 -9.73
C LEU A 161 -5.90 -11.10 -9.15
N ALA A 162 -6.95 -11.41 -9.91
CA ALA A 162 -8.31 -11.43 -9.41
C ALA A 162 -8.57 -12.67 -8.54
N ALA A 163 -8.08 -13.84 -8.97
CA ALA A 163 -8.24 -15.10 -8.25
C ALA A 163 -7.52 -15.11 -6.90
N SER A 164 -6.28 -14.61 -6.85
CA SER A 164 -5.52 -14.54 -5.58
C SER A 164 -6.09 -13.54 -4.58
N ARG A 165 -6.92 -12.61 -5.06
CA ARG A 165 -7.58 -11.57 -4.27
C ARG A 165 -9.06 -11.80 -4.06
N ASP A 166 -9.56 -12.98 -4.42
CA ASP A 166 -10.92 -13.34 -4.09
C ASP A 166 -11.09 -13.30 -2.57
N ARG A 167 -12.23 -12.76 -2.13
CA ARG A 167 -12.64 -12.66 -0.73
C ARG A 167 -12.50 -14.00 -0.02
N THR A 168 -12.77 -15.09 -0.72
CA THR A 168 -12.64 -16.47 -0.23
C THR A 168 -11.19 -16.86 0.08
N ALA A 169 -10.23 -16.43 -0.74
CA ALA A 169 -8.81 -16.67 -0.51
C ALA A 169 -8.30 -15.89 0.71
N TYR A 170 -8.69 -14.61 0.84
CA TYR A 170 -8.38 -13.80 2.03
C TYR A 170 -8.96 -14.41 3.31
N LEU A 171 -10.20 -14.90 3.27
CA LEU A 171 -10.85 -15.57 4.39
C LEU A 171 -10.17 -16.90 4.76
N LYS A 172 -9.76 -17.72 3.78
CA LYS A 172 -9.04 -18.99 4.04
C LYS A 172 -7.70 -18.76 4.73
N THR A 173 -6.92 -17.76 4.31
CA THR A 173 -5.64 -17.42 4.96
C THR A 173 -5.84 -16.88 6.38
N ALA A 174 -6.90 -16.10 6.63
CA ALA A 174 -7.22 -15.62 7.97
C ALA A 174 -7.55 -16.78 8.94
N VAL A 175 -8.35 -17.76 8.49
CA VAL A 175 -8.77 -18.94 9.28
C VAL A 175 -7.61 -19.93 9.50
N GLN A 176 -6.77 -20.18 8.48
CA GLN A 176 -5.60 -21.07 8.61
C GLN A 176 -4.57 -20.59 9.63
N SER A 177 -4.54 -19.29 9.93
CA SER A 177 -3.68 -18.73 10.99
C SER A 177 -4.16 -19.05 12.42
N GLU A 178 -5.37 -19.61 12.56
CA GLU A 178 -5.98 -19.97 13.85
C GLU A 178 -5.79 -21.46 14.18
N ASP A 179 -5.79 -22.34 13.17
CA ASP A 179 -5.65 -23.80 13.34
C ASP A 179 -4.25 -24.24 13.82
N SER A 180 -3.26 -23.33 13.85
CA SER A 180 -1.94 -23.63 14.41
C SER A 180 -1.87 -23.52 15.94
N GLN A 181 -2.96 -23.09 16.62
CA GLN A 181 -2.96 -22.93 18.08
C GLN A 181 -4.11 -23.60 18.85
N GLN A 182 -5.02 -24.34 18.22
CA GLN A 182 -5.97 -25.14 18.98
C GLN A 182 -6.44 -26.40 18.23
N SER A 183 -5.80 -27.53 18.54
CA SER A 183 -6.32 -28.86 18.20
C SER A 183 -7.61 -29.13 19.00
N GLY A 184 -8.73 -29.25 18.30
CA GLY A 184 -10.01 -29.71 18.86
C GLY A 184 -11.03 -29.90 17.75
N GLY A 185 -11.20 -31.14 17.29
CA GLY A 185 -12.00 -31.48 16.12
C GLY A 185 -13.50 -31.16 16.25
N PHE A 186 -14.11 -30.83 15.12
CA PHE A 186 -15.55 -30.91 14.93
C PHE A 186 -15.87 -31.19 13.45
N ASP A 187 -16.50 -32.32 13.18
CA ASP A 187 -16.95 -32.75 11.86
C ASP A 187 -18.22 -31.98 11.45
N GLY A 188 -18.22 -31.39 10.24
CA GLY A 188 -19.39 -30.75 9.65
C GLY A 188 -19.25 -30.62 8.13
N GLU A 189 -20.07 -31.37 7.40
CA GLU A 189 -20.09 -31.50 5.94
C GLU A 189 -20.21 -30.16 5.19
N GLN A 190 -19.36 -29.98 4.17
CA GLN A 190 -19.43 -28.89 3.20
C GLN A 190 -20.54 -29.12 2.17
N LYS A 191 -21.43 -28.14 1.99
CA LYS A 191 -22.25 -28.00 0.78
C LYS A 191 -21.71 -26.84 -0.06
N ASP A 192 -21.21 -27.19 -1.24
CA ASP A 192 -20.88 -26.26 -2.33
C ASP A 192 -22.17 -25.67 -2.90
N ASP A 193 -22.34 -24.35 -2.80
CA ASP A 193 -23.32 -23.61 -3.61
C ASP A 193 -22.59 -22.68 -4.57
N SER A 194 -22.52 -23.13 -5.83
CA SER A 194 -22.04 -22.36 -6.96
C SER A 194 -23.16 -21.43 -7.47
N ALA A 195 -23.05 -20.14 -7.17
CA ALA A 195 -24.00 -19.14 -7.65
C ALA A 195 -23.54 -18.52 -8.98
N ARG A 196 -24.46 -18.59 -9.95
CA ARG A 196 -24.41 -18.13 -11.35
C ARG A 196 -24.06 -16.65 -11.50
N VAL A 197 -23.17 -16.35 -12.44
CA VAL A 197 -22.95 -15.01 -13.01
C VAL A 197 -24.03 -14.76 -14.05
N VAL A 198 -24.77 -13.66 -13.92
CA VAL A 198 -25.68 -13.16 -14.97
C VAL A 198 -25.06 -11.91 -15.55
N ASP A 199 -24.80 -11.93 -16.85
CA ASP A 199 -24.33 -10.82 -17.66
C ASP A 199 -25.46 -9.81 -17.91
N GLU A 200 -25.19 -8.53 -17.66
CA GLU A 200 -25.97 -7.43 -18.26
C GLU A 200 -25.00 -6.38 -18.84
N GLU A 201 -25.04 -6.26 -20.16
CA GLU A 201 -24.35 -5.24 -20.95
C GLU A 201 -25.17 -3.94 -21.07
N LYS A 202 -24.42 -2.82 -21.11
CA LYS A 202 -24.70 -1.48 -21.69
C LYS A 202 -25.64 -0.51 -20.95
N GLU A 203 -25.09 0.66 -20.63
CA GLU A 203 -25.27 1.87 -21.48
C GLU A 203 -24.23 2.96 -21.19
N ALA A 204 -23.87 3.70 -22.23
CA ALA A 204 -22.96 4.84 -22.18
C ALA A 204 -23.75 6.13 -21.93
N GLY A 205 -23.46 6.83 -20.83
CA GLY A 205 -24.01 8.14 -20.52
C GLY A 205 -22.88 9.12 -20.18
N SER A 206 -22.79 10.22 -20.92
CA SER A 206 -21.82 11.29 -20.69
C SER A 206 -22.02 11.93 -19.31
N SER A 207 -20.98 11.99 -18.48
CA SER A 207 -21.05 12.66 -17.19
C SER A 207 -21.19 14.19 -17.34
N PRO A 208 -22.08 14.86 -16.59
CA PRO A 208 -22.13 16.32 -16.55
C PRO A 208 -20.90 16.88 -15.81
N PRO A 209 -20.55 18.16 -16.05
CA PRO A 209 -19.45 18.80 -15.33
C PRO A 209 -19.75 18.89 -13.83
N PRO A 210 -18.71 18.93 -12.96
CA PRO A 210 -18.90 18.93 -11.52
C PRO A 210 -19.66 20.18 -11.07
N ALA A 211 -20.79 19.98 -10.41
CA ALA A 211 -21.54 21.05 -9.77
C ALA A 211 -20.64 21.74 -8.71
N LYS A 212 -20.66 23.07 -8.69
CA LYS A 212 -20.04 23.87 -7.62
C LYS A 212 -20.63 23.41 -6.30
N VAL A 213 -19.83 22.74 -5.47
CA VAL A 213 -20.27 22.27 -4.15
C VAL A 213 -20.56 23.51 -3.29
N SER A 214 -21.84 23.84 -3.12
CA SER A 214 -22.27 24.80 -2.11
C SER A 214 -21.77 24.28 -0.76
N ARG A 215 -21.14 25.15 0.05
CA ARG A 215 -20.73 24.84 1.43
C ARG A 215 -21.76 23.93 2.07
N LEU A 216 -21.36 22.72 2.44
CA LEU A 216 -22.17 21.88 3.30
C LEU A 216 -22.51 22.75 4.51
N SER A 217 -23.78 23.06 4.69
CA SER A 217 -24.28 23.68 5.92
C SER A 217 -23.82 22.83 7.11
N ALA A 218 -23.75 23.43 8.29
CA ALA A 218 -23.42 22.71 9.52
C ALA A 218 -24.15 21.35 9.55
N PRO A 219 -23.48 20.27 9.99
CA PRO A 219 -24.07 18.94 9.99
C PRO A 219 -25.45 18.99 10.65
N PRO A 220 -26.45 18.26 10.13
CA PRO A 220 -27.78 18.23 10.73
C PRO A 220 -27.66 17.99 12.23
N ALA A 221 -28.48 18.64 13.05
CA ALA A 221 -28.46 18.49 14.51
C ALA A 221 -28.60 17.01 14.98
N ALA A 222 -28.99 16.10 14.09
CA ALA A 222 -29.07 14.67 14.29
C ALA A 222 -27.74 13.91 14.11
N LEU A 223 -26.65 14.56 13.68
CA LEU A 223 -25.35 13.91 13.53
C LEU A 223 -24.74 13.69 14.92
N ARG A 224 -24.81 12.45 15.41
CA ARG A 224 -24.28 12.06 16.71
C ARG A 224 -22.85 11.54 16.54
N TYR A 225 -21.91 12.18 17.21
CA TYR A 225 -20.55 11.67 17.36
C TYR A 225 -20.53 10.80 18.63
N TYR A 226 -20.44 9.49 18.47
CA TYR A 226 -20.15 8.60 19.59
C TYR A 226 -18.63 8.44 19.68
N PRO A 227 -18.03 8.47 20.89
CA PRO A 227 -16.72 7.87 21.07
C PRO A 227 -16.86 6.35 20.83
N ASP A 228 -15.83 5.73 20.23
CA ASP A 228 -15.84 4.33 19.73
C ASP A 228 -16.24 3.27 20.78
N ASP A 229 -16.22 3.62 22.06
CA ASP A 229 -16.53 2.75 23.20
C ASP A 229 -17.97 2.87 23.73
N MET A 230 -18.79 3.78 23.19
CA MET A 230 -20.11 4.09 23.75
C MET A 230 -21.20 4.15 22.67
N THR A 231 -21.74 3.00 22.31
CA THR A 231 -23.06 2.96 21.64
C THR A 231 -24.15 3.13 22.69
N ASP A 232 -24.98 4.18 22.59
CA ASP A 232 -26.06 4.37 23.56
C ASP A 232 -27.07 3.21 23.52
N ALA A 233 -27.71 2.94 24.65
CA ALA A 233 -28.58 1.78 24.84
C ALA A 233 -29.74 1.71 23.83
N ASN A 234 -30.25 2.86 23.36
CA ASN A 234 -31.33 2.88 22.37
C ASN A 234 -30.81 2.52 20.97
N THR A 235 -29.62 3.00 20.60
CA THR A 235 -28.96 2.57 19.36
C THR A 235 -28.63 1.08 19.41
N LYS A 236 -28.09 0.59 20.53
CA LYS A 236 -27.81 -0.84 20.71
C LYS A 236 -29.07 -1.69 20.59
N ALA A 237 -30.16 -1.32 21.28
CA ALA A 237 -31.43 -2.05 21.20
C ALA A 237 -32.02 -2.07 19.78
N ARG A 238 -31.87 -0.98 19.01
CA ARG A 238 -32.30 -0.93 17.61
C ARG A 238 -31.45 -1.82 16.71
N LEU A 239 -30.14 -1.89 16.92
CA LEU A 239 -29.24 -2.77 16.18
C LEU A 239 -29.52 -4.24 16.51
N GLU A 240 -29.72 -4.57 17.78
CA GLU A 240 -30.11 -5.92 18.23
C GLU A 240 -31.48 -6.32 17.68
N ALA A 241 -32.47 -5.41 17.65
CA ALA A 241 -33.78 -5.69 17.06
C ALA A 241 -33.76 -5.82 15.53
N ALA A 242 -32.77 -5.23 14.86
CA ALA A 242 -32.57 -5.37 13.43
C ALA A 242 -31.79 -6.64 13.05
N TYR A 243 -31.27 -7.38 14.04
CA TYR A 243 -30.58 -8.65 13.82
C TYR A 243 -31.58 -9.73 13.42
N ASP A 244 -31.37 -10.33 12.25
CA ASP A 244 -32.16 -11.45 11.77
C ASP A 244 -31.35 -12.75 11.92
N PRO A 245 -31.77 -13.70 12.78
CA PRO A 245 -31.11 -14.99 12.97
C PRO A 245 -31.08 -15.87 11.73
N GLU A 246 -31.93 -15.65 10.73
CA GLU A 246 -31.93 -16.40 9.47
C GLU A 246 -31.17 -15.67 8.35
N CYS A 247 -30.77 -14.41 8.56
CA CYS A 247 -30.00 -13.64 7.59
C CYS A 247 -28.53 -14.09 7.58
N PRO A 248 -27.98 -14.56 6.43
CA PRO A 248 -26.60 -15.00 6.33
C PRO A 248 -25.58 -13.87 6.59
N ASP A 249 -25.94 -12.62 6.31
CA ASP A 249 -25.08 -11.46 6.54
C ASP A 249 -25.05 -11.03 8.01
N CYS A 250 -26.19 -11.08 8.72
CA CYS A 250 -26.24 -10.76 10.16
C CYS A 250 -25.44 -11.76 10.99
N ASN A 251 -25.50 -13.05 10.63
CA ASN A 251 -24.74 -14.11 11.30
C ASN A 251 -23.27 -14.15 10.89
N ARG A 252 -22.84 -13.30 9.95
CA ARG A 252 -21.48 -13.32 9.44
C ARG A 252 -20.55 -12.55 10.38
N ARG A 253 -19.81 -13.28 11.21
CA ARG A 253 -18.73 -12.70 12.01
C ARG A 253 -17.49 -12.51 11.14
N PHE A 254 -17.22 -11.27 10.76
CA PHE A 254 -15.92 -10.92 10.20
C PHE A 254 -14.96 -10.72 11.37
N ALA A 255 -13.92 -11.55 11.45
CA ALA A 255 -12.80 -11.23 12.32
C ALA A 255 -12.13 -9.96 11.78
N ASP A 256 -11.89 -8.98 12.64
CA ASP A 256 -11.07 -7.84 12.28
C ASP A 256 -9.69 -8.37 11.86
N PRO A 257 -9.14 -7.89 10.73
CA PRO A 257 -7.83 -8.33 10.29
C PRO A 257 -6.78 -8.01 11.36
N LYS A 258 -5.94 -8.99 11.67
CA LYS A 258 -4.78 -8.79 12.57
C LYS A 258 -3.93 -7.63 12.03
N MET A 259 -3.37 -6.80 12.90
CA MET A 259 -2.55 -5.66 12.49
C MET A 259 -1.40 -6.09 11.57
N SER A 260 -0.80 -7.26 11.82
CA SER A 260 0.20 -7.90 10.95
C SER A 260 -0.24 -8.06 9.50
N ASN A 261 -1.53 -8.29 9.27
CA ASN A 261 -2.11 -8.48 7.93
C ASN A 261 -2.32 -7.14 7.20
N LEU A 262 -2.14 -6.02 7.90
CA LEU A 262 -2.32 -4.67 7.39
C LEU A 262 -1.00 -3.91 7.21
N VAL A 263 0.13 -4.46 7.66
CA VAL A 263 1.42 -3.75 7.60
C VAL A 263 2.03 -3.88 6.20
N LEU A 264 2.09 -2.75 5.48
CA LEU A 264 2.97 -2.61 4.32
C LEU A 264 4.28 -2.00 4.83
N HIS A 265 5.43 -2.59 4.51
CA HIS A 265 6.74 -2.08 4.94
C HIS A 265 7.17 -0.89 4.08
N LEU A 266 6.33 0.16 4.07
CA LEU A 266 6.51 1.42 3.40
C LEU A 266 6.06 2.54 4.35
N HIS A 267 6.95 3.50 4.60
CA HIS A 267 6.75 4.54 5.59
C HIS A 267 7.11 5.92 5.01
N ALA A 268 6.15 6.86 5.03
CA ALA A 268 6.37 8.26 4.69
C ALA A 268 7.19 8.93 5.78
N TYR A 269 8.50 9.04 5.56
CA TYR A 269 9.47 9.38 6.60
C TYR A 269 9.64 10.89 6.77
N ARG A 270 9.89 11.62 5.68
CA ARG A 270 10.20 13.07 5.77
C ARG A 270 9.67 13.82 4.58
N TYR A 271 8.96 14.92 4.82
CA TYR A 271 8.61 15.92 3.81
C TYR A 271 9.30 17.24 4.18
N ALA A 272 9.90 17.91 3.20
CA ALA A 272 10.60 19.16 3.41
C ALA A 272 10.42 20.10 2.21
N ALA A 273 10.21 21.38 2.49
CA ALA A 273 10.31 22.49 1.57
C ALA A 273 11.44 23.43 2.00
N ALA A 274 11.52 24.63 1.41
CA ALA A 274 12.56 25.61 1.74
C ALA A 274 12.44 26.14 3.18
N ASP A 275 11.22 26.29 3.70
CA ASP A 275 10.89 26.96 4.96
C ASP A 275 10.39 26.02 6.06
N TRP A 276 10.11 24.76 5.73
CA TRP A 276 9.64 23.76 6.70
C TRP A 276 10.15 22.35 6.41
N SER A 277 10.23 21.54 7.45
CA SER A 277 10.55 20.11 7.35
C SER A 277 9.88 19.35 8.48
N TYR A 278 9.19 18.26 8.15
CA TYR A 278 8.58 17.34 9.11
C TYR A 278 9.14 15.94 8.90
N THR A 279 9.42 15.24 9.99
CA THR A 279 9.94 13.88 10.01
C THR A 279 9.08 13.03 10.93
N ALA A 280 8.65 11.86 10.48
CA ALA A 280 7.98 10.87 11.31
C ALA A 280 9.00 10.02 12.09
N PRO A 281 8.64 9.50 13.27
CA PRO A 281 9.44 8.49 13.96
C PRO A 281 9.69 7.27 13.08
N LEU A 282 10.84 6.62 13.26
CA LEU A 282 11.14 5.37 12.55
C LEU A 282 10.10 4.28 12.89
N PRO A 283 9.66 3.47 11.91
CA PRO A 283 8.73 2.38 12.18
C PRO A 283 9.47 1.19 12.80
N ASP A 284 8.79 0.44 13.67
CA ASP A 284 9.36 -0.71 14.42
C ASP A 284 10.00 -1.78 13.54
N TRP A 285 9.53 -1.92 12.29
CA TRP A 285 10.08 -2.90 11.35
C TRP A 285 11.40 -2.47 10.70
N ALA A 286 11.81 -1.20 10.80
CA ALA A 286 13.01 -0.68 10.12
C ALA A 286 14.31 -1.31 10.67
N CYS A 287 14.50 -1.30 11.99
CA CYS A 287 15.64 -1.92 12.67
C CYS A 287 15.28 -2.33 14.10
N ALA A 288 16.17 -3.09 14.76
CA ALA A 288 16.02 -3.37 16.17
C ALA A 288 16.13 -2.07 17.00
N PRO A 289 15.51 -2.00 18.20
CA PRO A 289 15.54 -0.79 19.02
C PRO A 289 16.94 -0.29 19.35
N ASP A 290 17.89 -1.21 19.56
CA ASP A 290 19.27 -0.87 19.91
C ASP A 290 20.05 -0.21 18.74
N ASP A 291 19.60 -0.46 17.49
CA ASP A 291 20.26 0.03 16.27
C ASP A 291 19.64 1.34 15.73
N MET A 292 18.59 1.88 16.37
CA MET A 292 17.84 3.02 15.83
C MET A 292 18.67 4.31 15.69
N ARG A 293 19.54 4.62 16.65
CA ARG A 293 20.39 5.84 16.60
C ARG A 293 21.39 5.80 15.45
N ASP A 294 21.93 4.63 15.16
CA ASP A 294 22.86 4.42 14.06
C ASP A 294 22.13 4.53 12.71
N LEU A 295 20.90 3.99 12.64
CA LEU A 295 20.05 4.11 11.46
C LEU A 295 19.65 5.56 11.17
N GLU A 296 19.27 6.34 12.18
CA GLU A 296 18.94 7.77 11.98
C GLU A 296 20.15 8.55 11.44
N THR A 297 21.33 8.33 12.01
CA THR A 297 22.58 8.96 11.56
C THR A 297 22.90 8.57 10.11
N LEU A 298 22.72 7.30 9.77
CA LEU A 298 22.89 6.80 8.41
C LEU A 298 21.88 7.44 7.45
N ILE A 299 20.60 7.53 7.82
CA ILE A 299 19.56 8.19 7.02
C ILE A 299 19.94 9.65 6.76
N GLN A 300 20.35 10.41 7.78
CA GLN A 300 20.75 11.81 7.58
C GLN A 300 21.92 11.94 6.60
N THR A 301 22.92 11.06 6.72
CA THR A 301 24.05 11.02 5.78
C THR A 301 23.58 10.74 4.36
N ARG A 302 22.66 9.78 4.18
CA ARG A 302 22.16 9.35 2.87
C ARG A 302 21.16 10.31 2.23
N LEU A 303 20.44 11.11 3.02
CA LEU A 303 19.58 12.17 2.50
C LEU A 303 20.34 13.18 1.65
N THR A 304 21.62 13.42 1.93
CA THR A 304 22.46 14.33 1.13
C THR A 304 22.84 13.78 -0.25
N LEU A 305 22.71 12.46 -0.46
CA LEU A 305 22.99 11.81 -1.74
C LEU A 305 21.78 11.82 -2.68
N LEU A 306 20.61 12.22 -2.18
CA LEU A 306 19.32 12.15 -2.87
C LEU A 306 18.83 13.51 -3.34
#